data_AF-A0A7M3M8Y4-F1
#
_entry.id   AF-A0A7M3M8Y4-F1
#
_cell.length_a   1.000
_cell.length_b   1.000
_cell.length_c   1.000
_cell.angle_alpha   90.00
_cell.angle_beta   90.00
_cell.angle_gamma   90.00
#
_symmetry.space_group_name_H-M   'P 1'
#
loop_
_entity.id
_entity.type
_entity.pdbx_description
1 polymer ?
#
loop_
_entity_poly.entity_id
_entity_poly.type
_entity_poly.pdbx_seq_one_letter_code
_entity_poly.pdbx_strand_id
1 'polypeptide(L)'
;GKDAVCEIEGGEIAVDRRILEMLNDPLMHALRNALDHGIESPSERTAAGKYGHGVVRLRIERQGAGQVRIEISDDGRGIDVDELRNTAVNAGILDAESAEELSRE
;
A
#
# COMPACT_ATOMS: atom_id res chain seq x y z
N GLY A 1 -9.10 -15.66 9.82
CA GLY A 1 -8.13 -15.19 8.82
C GLY A 1 -8.75 -14.04 8.05
N LYS A 2 -7.93 -13.20 7.42
CA LYS A 2 -8.41 -12.19 6.47
C LYS A 2 -8.71 -12.87 5.13
N ASP A 3 -9.65 -12.35 4.38
CA ASP A 3 -9.98 -12.84 3.04
C ASP A 3 -9.72 -11.72 2.03
N ALA A 4 -8.93 -12.00 0.99
CA ALA A 4 -8.51 -11.01 0.02
C ALA A 4 -8.22 -11.62 -1.35
N VAL A 5 -8.49 -10.84 -2.40
CA VAL A 5 -8.16 -11.17 -3.79
C VAL A 5 -7.01 -10.29 -4.25
N CYS A 6 -6.08 -10.88 -4.99
CA CYS A 6 -4.99 -10.15 -5.65
C CYS A 6 -5.31 -9.99 -7.13
N GLU A 7 -5.38 -8.75 -7.60
CA GLU A 7 -5.57 -8.40 -9.01
C GLU A 7 -4.24 -7.89 -9.57
N ILE A 8 -3.81 -8.42 -10.72
CA ILE A 8 -2.56 -8.04 -11.36
C ILE A 8 -2.86 -7.50 -12.75
N GLU A 9 -2.44 -6.28 -13.02
CA GLU A 9 -2.57 -5.59 -14.30
C GLU A 9 -1.19 -5.22 -14.86
N GLY A 10 -0.98 -5.41 -16.16
CA GLY A 10 0.28 -5.05 -16.83
C GLY A 10 1.43 -6.04 -16.61
N GLY A 11 1.14 -7.29 -16.23
CA GLY A 11 2.15 -8.34 -16.05
C GLY A 11 2.92 -8.73 -17.32
N GLU A 12 2.41 -8.35 -18.49
CA GLU A 12 3.04 -8.51 -19.79
C GLU A 12 4.10 -7.43 -20.11
N ILE A 13 4.20 -6.39 -19.30
CA ILE A 13 5.16 -5.31 -19.51
C ILE A 13 6.57 -5.81 -19.22
N ALA A 14 7.39 -5.89 -20.26
CA ALA A 14 8.79 -6.22 -20.13
C ALA A 14 9.56 -5.15 -19.32
N VAL A 15 10.11 -5.59 -18.20
CA VAL A 15 11.02 -4.87 -17.30
C VAL A 15 12.36 -5.61 -17.26
N ASP A 16 13.45 -4.88 -17.08
CA ASP A 16 14.78 -5.48 -16.92
C ASP A 16 14.81 -6.45 -15.73
N ARG A 17 15.36 -7.65 -15.95
CA ARG A 17 15.39 -8.72 -14.94
C ARG A 17 16.13 -8.31 -13.66
N ARG A 18 17.23 -7.55 -13.78
CA ARG A 18 18.01 -7.12 -12.62
C ARG A 18 17.21 -6.14 -11.76
N ILE A 19 16.42 -5.28 -12.41
CA ILE A 19 15.50 -4.38 -11.71
C ILE A 19 14.43 -5.20 -10.98
N LEU A 20 13.83 -6.20 -11.63
CA LEU A 20 12.84 -7.07 -11.00
C LEU A 20 13.40 -7.83 -9.78
N GLU A 21 14.61 -8.36 -9.88
CA GLU A 21 15.27 -9.07 -8.76
C GLU A 21 15.52 -8.13 -7.57
N MET A 22 15.90 -6.88 -7.81
CA MET A 22 16.06 -5.87 -6.75
C MET A 22 14.73 -5.44 -6.13
N LEU A 23 13.65 -5.46 -6.89
CA LEU A 23 12.32 -5.06 -6.43
C LEU A 23 11.54 -6.19 -5.74
N ASN A 24 11.99 -7.44 -5.85
CA ASN A 24 11.24 -8.58 -5.31
C ASN A 24 10.98 -8.44 -3.79
N ASP A 25 12.01 -8.14 -3.00
CA ASP A 25 11.87 -7.95 -1.55
C ASP A 25 10.97 -6.75 -1.19
N PRO A 26 11.18 -5.54 -1.77
CA PRO A 26 10.26 -4.41 -1.57
C PRO A 26 8.80 -4.69 -1.95
N LEU A 27 8.55 -5.35 -3.08
CA LEU A 27 7.19 -5.66 -3.56
C LEU A 27 6.51 -6.67 -2.63
N MET A 28 7.22 -7.70 -2.21
CA MET A 28 6.72 -8.67 -1.23
C MET A 28 6.44 -8.02 0.12
N HIS A 29 7.26 -7.07 0.53
CA HIS A 29 7.02 -6.29 1.75
C HIS A 29 5.76 -5.42 1.63
N ALA A 30 5.59 -4.70 0.53
CA ALA A 30 4.41 -3.88 0.28
C ALA A 30 3.12 -4.71 0.24
N LEU A 31 3.12 -5.85 -0.45
CA LEU A 31 1.98 -6.79 -0.46
C LEU A 31 1.67 -7.32 0.94
N ARG A 32 2.71 -7.63 1.73
CA ARG A 32 2.53 -8.05 3.12
C ARG A 32 1.92 -6.95 3.96
N ASN A 33 2.37 -5.70 3.81
CA ASN A 33 1.81 -4.56 4.54
C ASN A 33 0.32 -4.36 4.22
N ALA A 34 -0.05 -4.47 2.94
CA ALA A 34 -1.45 -4.42 2.52
C ALA A 34 -2.29 -5.53 3.19
N LEU A 35 -1.78 -6.76 3.27
CA LEU A 35 -2.50 -7.87 3.89
C LEU A 35 -2.51 -7.82 5.42
N ASP A 36 -1.39 -7.49 6.06
CA ASP A 36 -1.22 -7.52 7.52
C ASP A 36 -1.82 -6.30 8.21
N HIS A 37 -1.72 -5.12 7.59
CA HIS A 37 -2.15 -3.85 8.17
C HIS A 37 -3.30 -3.18 7.41
N GLY A 38 -3.29 -3.24 6.07
CA GLY A 38 -4.34 -2.64 5.23
C GLY A 38 -5.68 -3.36 5.38
N ILE A 39 -5.80 -4.56 4.82
CA ILE A 39 -7.04 -5.34 4.76
C ILE A 39 -7.53 -5.70 6.17
N GLU A 40 -8.81 -5.48 6.43
CA GLU A 40 -9.46 -5.83 7.69
C GLU A 40 -10.06 -7.25 7.63
N SER A 41 -10.46 -7.79 8.78
CA SER A 41 -11.19 -9.06 8.80
C SER A 41 -12.57 -8.94 8.11
N PRO A 42 -13.14 -10.02 7.56
CA PRO A 42 -14.45 -9.96 6.89
C PRO A 42 -15.57 -9.34 7.75
N SER A 43 -15.54 -9.55 9.07
CA SER A 43 -16.48 -8.95 10.00
C SER A 43 -16.30 -7.44 10.16
N GLU A 44 -15.06 -6.96 10.29
CA GLU A 44 -14.76 -5.52 10.37
C GLU A 44 -15.14 -4.82 9.06
N ARG A 45 -14.84 -5.44 7.91
CA ARG A 45 -15.19 -4.91 6.59
C ARG A 45 -16.70 -4.77 6.41
N THR A 46 -17.45 -5.83 6.73
CA THR A 46 -18.92 -5.81 6.63
C THR A 46 -19.53 -4.78 7.58
N ALA A 47 -18.99 -4.64 8.80
CA ALA A 47 -19.44 -3.62 9.75
C ALA A 47 -19.17 -2.18 9.24
N ALA A 48 -18.10 -1.99 8.46
CA ALA A 48 -17.79 -0.74 7.76
C ALA A 48 -18.53 -0.57 6.42
N GLY A 49 -19.44 -1.49 6.05
CA GLY A 49 -20.19 -1.45 4.78
C GLY A 49 -19.38 -1.84 3.54
N LYS A 50 -18.19 -2.41 3.72
CA LYS A 50 -17.33 -2.92 2.63
C LYS A 50 -17.69 -4.36 2.27
N TYR A 51 -17.17 -4.82 1.12
CA TYR A 51 -17.31 -6.21 0.70
C TYR A 51 -16.54 -7.15 1.65
N GLY A 52 -17.03 -8.38 1.80
CA GLY A 52 -16.50 -9.35 2.78
C GLY A 52 -15.05 -9.76 2.54
N HIS A 53 -14.58 -9.74 1.28
CA HIS A 53 -13.16 -9.85 0.95
C HIS A 53 -12.56 -8.48 0.62
N GLY A 54 -11.27 -8.33 0.91
CA GLY A 54 -10.44 -7.20 0.47
C GLY A 54 -9.92 -7.39 -0.95
N VAL A 55 -9.45 -6.30 -1.54
CA VAL A 55 -8.79 -6.32 -2.85
C VAL A 55 -7.44 -5.64 -2.73
N VAL A 56 -6.38 -6.34 -3.15
CA VAL A 56 -5.04 -5.77 -3.35
C VAL A 56 -4.75 -5.79 -4.84
N ARG A 57 -4.38 -4.65 -5.41
CA ARG A 57 -4.07 -4.50 -6.84
C ARG A 57 -2.59 -4.22 -7.04
N LEU A 58 -1.96 -4.95 -7.93
CA LEU A 58 -0.64 -4.65 -8.47
C LEU A 58 -0.79 -4.22 -9.92
N ARG A 59 -0.51 -2.95 -10.21
CA ARG A 59 -0.60 -2.39 -11.56
C ARG A 59 0.77 -1.96 -12.04
N ILE A 60 1.10 -2.39 -13.26
CA ILE A 60 2.34 -2.02 -13.93
C ILE A 60 1.97 -1.25 -15.20
N GLU A 61 2.59 -0.10 -15.43
CA GLU A 61 2.33 0.73 -16.59
C GLU A 61 3.61 1.34 -17.16
N ARG A 62 3.67 1.49 -18.48
CA ARG A 62 4.73 2.30 -19.10
C ARG A 62 4.39 3.79 -18.97
N GLN A 63 5.33 4.57 -18.45
CA GLN A 63 5.25 6.02 -18.36
C GLN A 63 6.31 6.63 -19.28
N GLY A 64 5.90 7.47 -20.23
CA GLY A 64 6.82 8.18 -21.12
C GLY A 64 7.89 7.30 -21.80
N ALA A 65 9.03 7.91 -22.15
CA ALA A 65 10.14 7.19 -22.77
C ALA A 65 10.97 6.44 -21.71
N GLY A 66 10.72 5.14 -21.58
CA GLY A 66 11.58 4.21 -20.83
C GLY A 66 11.32 4.12 -19.33
N GLN A 67 10.28 4.77 -18.78
CA GLN A 67 9.91 4.61 -17.38
C GLN A 67 8.77 3.59 -17.24
N VAL A 68 8.76 2.92 -16.09
CA VAL A 68 7.69 2.02 -15.69
C VAL A 68 7.20 2.47 -14.32
N ARG A 69 5.89 2.63 -14.18
CA ARG A 69 5.21 2.84 -12.90
C ARG A 69 4.71 1.49 -12.41
N ILE A 70 5.07 1.16 -11.18
CA ILE A 70 4.53 0.02 -10.46
C ILE A 70 3.75 0.59 -9.28
N GLU A 71 2.49 0.23 -9.18
CA GLU A 71 1.57 0.69 -8.16
C GLU A 71 1.01 -0.52 -7.42
N ILE A 72 1.04 -0.45 -6.09
CA ILE A 72 0.35 -1.41 -5.22
C ILE A 72 -0.71 -0.60 -4.46
N SER A 73 -1.96 -1.01 -4.57
CA SER A 73 -3.09 -0.41 -3.85
C SER A 73 -3.91 -1.46 -3.14
N ASP A 74 -4.54 -1.07 -2.03
CA ASP A 74 -5.51 -1.89 -1.32
C ASP A 74 -6.75 -1.07 -0.95
N ASP A 75 -7.86 -1.75 -0.69
CA ASP A 75 -9.12 -1.14 -0.25
C ASP A 75 -9.37 -1.33 1.26
N GLY A 76 -8.27 -1.46 2.01
CA GLY A 76 -8.26 -1.68 3.45
C GLY A 76 -8.60 -0.43 4.26
N ARG A 77 -8.20 -0.44 5.53
CA ARG A 77 -8.53 0.63 6.49
C ARG A 77 -7.83 1.96 6.20
N GLY A 78 -6.86 1.96 5.27
CA GLY A 78 -5.97 3.09 5.04
C GLY A 78 -4.93 3.25 6.15
N ILE A 79 -4.17 4.34 6.09
CA ILE A 79 -3.18 4.68 7.11
C ILE A 79 -3.86 5.54 8.17
N ASP A 80 -3.69 5.17 9.44
CA ASP A 80 -4.06 6.04 10.55
C ASP A 80 -3.06 7.21 10.62
N VAL A 81 -3.49 8.38 10.17
CA VAL A 81 -2.65 9.58 10.07
C VAL A 81 -2.18 10.04 11.46
N ASP A 82 -3.00 9.83 12.49
CA ASP A 82 -2.62 10.20 13.86
C ASP A 82 -1.55 9.28 14.42
N GLU A 83 -1.67 7.96 14.18
CA GLU A 83 -0.65 6.99 14.56
C GLU A 83 0.66 7.21 13.79
N LEU A 84 0.58 7.47 12.49
CA LEU A 84 1.74 7.79 11.65
C LEU A 84 2.46 9.02 12.17
N ARG A 85 1.72 10.08 12.49
CA ARG A 85 2.26 11.33 13.04
C ARG A 85 3.00 11.10 14.34
N ASN A 86 2.36 10.42 15.28
CA ASN A 86 2.97 10.12 16.58
C ASN A 86 4.25 9.28 16.42
N THR A 87 4.23 8.32 15.49
CA THR A 87 5.40 7.51 15.16
C THR A 87 6.54 8.36 14.57
N ALA A 88 6.23 9.27 13.65
CA ALA A 88 7.23 10.16 13.03
C ALA A 88 7.87 11.13 14.03
N VAL A 89 7.06 11.68 14.95
CA VAL A 89 7.56 12.56 16.03
C VAL A 89 8.45 11.77 16.99
N ASN A 90 8.02 10.58 17.42
CA ASN A 90 8.81 9.73 18.32
C ASN A 90 10.12 9.24 17.68
N ALA A 91 10.13 9.06 16.36
CA ALA A 91 11.33 8.71 15.60
C ALA A 91 12.25 9.91 15.34
N GLY A 92 11.86 11.13 15.73
CA GLY A 92 12.62 12.37 15.48
C GLY A 92 12.67 12.79 14.01
N ILE A 93 11.76 12.26 13.18
CA ILE A 93 11.67 12.56 11.75
C ILE A 93 10.93 13.90 11.54
N LEU A 94 9.95 14.20 12.39
CA LEU A 94 9.21 15.46 12.41
C LEU A 94 9.23 16.05 13.82
N ASP A 95 9.25 17.38 13.92
CA ASP A 95 8.88 18.06 15.17
C ASP A 95 7.36 18.12 15.32
N ALA A 96 6.88 18.30 16.56
CA ALA A 96 5.45 18.27 16.86
C ALA A 96 4.66 19.35 16.11
N GLU A 97 5.29 20.49 15.82
CA GLU A 97 4.68 21.63 15.12
C GLU A 97 4.43 21.31 13.63
N SER A 98 5.43 20.77 12.93
CA SER A 98 5.30 20.34 11.53
C SER A 98 4.35 19.14 11.39
N ALA A 99 4.24 18.31 12.43
CA ALA A 99 3.36 17.15 12.44
C ALA A 99 1.86 17.53 12.45
N GLU A 100 1.50 18.69 13.03
CA GLU A 100 0.11 19.20 13.02
C GLU A 100 -0.32 19.72 11.64
N GLU A 101 0.61 20.13 10.78
CA GLU A 101 0.29 20.68 9.45
C GLU A 101 -0.15 19.60 8.45
N LEU A 102 0.30 18.34 8.62
CA LEU A 102 -0.12 17.19 7.80
C LEU A 102 -1.62 16.85 7.92
N SER A 103 -2.32 17.40 8.93
CA SER A 103 -3.74 17.14 9.18
C SER A 103 -4.71 17.96 8.30
N ARG A 104 -4.22 18.81 7.38
CA ARG A 104 -5.04 19.79 6.63
C ARG A 104 -5.24 19.52 5.13
N GLU A 105 -4.79 18.38 4.59
CA GLU A 105 -5.07 17.96 3.20
C GLU A 105 -5.92 16.69 3.16
#